data_AF-A0A4Q2ZR90-F1
#
_entry.id   AF-A0A4Q2ZR90-F1
#
_cell.length_a   1.000
_cell.length_b   1.000
_cell.length_c   1.000
_cell.angle_alpha   90.00
_cell.angle_beta   90.00
_cell.angle_gamma   90.00
#
_symmetry.space_group_name_H-M   'P 1'
#
loop_
_entity.id
_entity.type
_entity.pdbx_description
1 polymer ?
#
loop_
_entity_poly.entity_id
_entity_poly.type
_entity_poly.pdbx_seq_one_letter_code
_entity_poly.pdbx_strand_id
1 'polypeptide(L)'
;MKAVSPVDSEVQTDFILIPSLAEFQPHFGSSPEDRHIRAASFFHPAIDVRARLGQGLHDRGEASVFAEYDLSADDREALDVHLPLHAKTLSVAHKRIAAGETWDVSVRGDAWDLDDMEELYVILNVGTLEFEPGAQLIVRGNVFIMVCQEMIVHEPRADFQIGILPTPHSVDFGHGPVNGPDGEPGSAGSAGRSGRPLDVEETFIGPRSREPVLPEILNGAPGTAGQPGGRGAHGRNGGMCKLAEISIRDLTGSIAVFAQAGAGGNGGNGGDGGNGGDGGNGVAGPWLIGGKVDDGAGGPGGDGGDGGPGGAAGSGGIASNIYVTLPADALDRIACRSLASEPGEAGRGGSAGMGGQSGAPYGGAPRGTAGRAGRNGAPGRARPAPRIFVNEVPVCGDGIARSEGSNVNQEEDAIYERL
;
A
#
# COMPACT_ATOMS: atom_id res chain seq x y z
N MET A 1 -2.11 -48.64 -26.81
CA MET A 1 -1.74 -48.73 -25.39
C MET A 1 -2.25 -47.48 -24.71
N LYS A 2 -3.13 -47.56 -23.70
CA LYS A 2 -3.46 -46.40 -22.88
C LYS A 2 -2.26 -46.13 -21.98
N ALA A 3 -1.56 -45.02 -22.20
CA ALA A 3 -0.55 -44.55 -21.26
C ALA A 3 -1.24 -44.38 -19.90
N VAL A 4 -0.73 -45.09 -18.89
CA VAL A 4 -1.15 -44.88 -17.51
C VAL A 4 -0.66 -43.48 -17.16
N SER A 5 -1.59 -42.56 -16.90
CA SER A 5 -1.24 -41.22 -16.40
C SER A 5 -0.36 -41.42 -15.16
N PRO A 6 0.84 -40.81 -15.10
CA PRO A 6 1.65 -40.90 -13.90
C PRO A 6 0.84 -40.31 -12.73
N VAL A 7 0.81 -41.03 -11.62
CA VAL A 7 0.19 -40.55 -10.38
C VAL A 7 1.03 -39.37 -9.88
N ASP A 8 0.38 -38.32 -9.39
CA ASP A 8 1.07 -37.20 -8.75
C ASP A 8 2.00 -37.70 -7.66
N SER A 9 3.26 -37.27 -7.71
CA SER A 9 4.22 -37.61 -6.67
C SER A 9 3.93 -36.76 -5.43
N GLU A 10 4.17 -37.33 -4.25
CA GLU A 10 4.12 -36.57 -3.01
C GLU A 10 5.18 -35.46 -3.04
N VAL A 11 4.78 -34.24 -2.65
CA VAL A 11 5.69 -33.09 -2.55
C VAL A 11 6.39 -33.15 -1.21
N GLN A 12 7.70 -33.40 -1.21
CA GLN A 12 8.51 -33.27 -0.01
C GLN A 12 8.67 -31.78 0.31
N THR A 13 8.35 -31.39 1.54
CA THR A 13 8.47 -30.02 2.03
C THR A 13 9.35 -29.99 3.27
N ASP A 14 10.42 -29.20 3.25
CA ASP A 14 11.27 -28.97 4.41
C ASP A 14 11.39 -27.45 4.68
N PHE A 15 11.62 -27.10 5.94
CA PHE A 15 11.88 -25.74 6.38
C PHE A 15 13.30 -25.71 6.95
N ILE A 16 14.18 -24.95 6.31
CA ILE A 16 15.61 -24.95 6.62
C ILE A 16 16.10 -23.53 6.95
N LEU A 17 17.21 -23.49 7.68
CA LEU A 17 17.97 -22.28 7.98
C LEU A 17 19.27 -22.34 7.21
N ILE A 18 19.58 -21.30 6.43
CA ILE A 18 20.82 -21.20 5.66
C ILE A 18 21.72 -20.20 6.40
N PRO A 19 22.80 -20.65 7.04
CA PRO A 19 23.55 -19.85 8.00
C PRO A 19 24.46 -18.81 7.35
N SER A 20 24.69 -18.87 6.03
CA SER A 20 25.51 -17.90 5.31
C SER A 20 25.13 -17.78 3.83
N LEU A 21 25.42 -16.62 3.24
CA LEU A 21 25.24 -16.40 1.79
C LEU A 21 26.08 -17.36 0.95
N ALA A 22 27.26 -17.78 1.44
CA ALA A 22 28.11 -18.75 0.75
C ALA A 22 27.47 -20.15 0.71
N GLU A 23 26.80 -20.56 1.80
CA GLU A 23 26.05 -21.81 1.85
C GLU A 23 24.76 -21.78 1.04
N PHE A 24 24.29 -20.59 0.65
CA PHE A 24 23.13 -20.46 -0.23
C PHE A 24 23.46 -20.76 -1.70
N GLN A 25 24.70 -20.51 -2.13
CA GLN A 25 25.14 -20.65 -3.53
C GLN A 25 24.92 -22.02 -4.19
N PRO A 26 25.02 -23.17 -3.51
CA PRO A 26 24.80 -24.48 -4.11
C PRO A 26 23.35 -24.78 -4.53
N HIS A 27 22.37 -23.95 -4.15
CA HIS A 27 20.96 -24.22 -4.41
C HIS A 27 20.45 -23.73 -5.77
N PHE A 28 21.33 -23.17 -6.61
CA PHE A 28 20.94 -22.54 -7.88
C PHE A 28 20.86 -23.49 -9.07
N GLY A 29 19.98 -23.13 -10.02
CA GLY A 29 19.94 -23.74 -11.34
C GLY A 29 20.95 -23.13 -12.31
N SER A 30 21.34 -21.87 -12.07
CA SER A 30 22.34 -21.14 -12.86
C SER A 30 23.76 -21.66 -12.68
N SER A 31 24.50 -21.67 -13.79
CA SER A 31 25.92 -21.98 -13.81
C SER A 31 26.77 -20.79 -13.33
N PRO A 32 28.05 -21.01 -12.96
CA PRO A 32 28.97 -19.90 -12.71
C PRO A 32 29.08 -18.91 -13.87
N GLU A 33 29.01 -19.39 -15.12
CA GLU A 33 29.03 -18.54 -16.32
C GLU A 33 27.80 -17.64 -16.40
N ASP A 34 26.60 -18.17 -16.11
CA ASP A 34 25.38 -17.38 -16.07
C ASP A 34 25.48 -16.26 -15.03
N ARG A 35 26.00 -16.57 -13.83
CA ARG A 35 26.20 -15.57 -12.77
C ARG A 35 27.23 -14.50 -13.14
N HIS A 36 28.27 -14.86 -13.89
CA HIS A 36 29.24 -13.91 -14.42
C HIS A 36 28.57 -12.95 -15.42
N ILE A 37 27.75 -13.47 -16.34
CA ILE A 37 27.02 -12.64 -17.31
C ILE A 37 26.02 -11.72 -16.58
N ARG A 38 25.30 -12.23 -15.58
CA ARG A 38 24.36 -11.46 -14.75
C ARG A 38 25.00 -10.27 -14.06
N ALA A 39 26.25 -10.38 -13.63
CA ALA A 39 26.94 -9.30 -12.92
C ALA A 39 26.97 -8.00 -13.75
N ALA A 40 26.97 -8.09 -15.08
CA ALA A 40 26.95 -6.93 -15.97
C ALA A 40 25.59 -6.20 -16.03
N SER A 41 24.49 -6.89 -15.72
CA SER A 41 23.12 -6.38 -15.88
C SER A 41 22.31 -6.29 -14.58
N PHE A 42 22.82 -6.85 -13.48
CA PHE A 42 22.13 -6.91 -12.19
C PHE A 42 21.72 -5.51 -11.69
N PHE A 43 22.66 -4.57 -11.67
CA PHE A 43 22.44 -3.18 -11.27
C PHE A 43 22.05 -2.28 -12.45
N HIS A 44 20.99 -2.64 -13.17
CA HIS A 44 20.41 -1.75 -14.18
C HIS A 44 19.77 -0.51 -13.52
N PRO A 45 19.45 0.56 -14.28
CA PRO A 45 19.03 1.84 -13.71
C PRO A 45 17.88 1.77 -12.68
N ALA A 46 16.92 0.85 -12.84
CA ALA A 46 15.80 0.73 -11.89
C ALA A 46 16.21 0.11 -10.53
N ILE A 47 17.32 -0.64 -10.48
CA ILE A 47 17.91 -1.18 -9.26
C ILE A 47 18.93 -0.20 -8.70
N ASP A 48 19.74 0.42 -9.55
CA ASP A 48 20.81 1.34 -9.13
C ASP A 48 20.29 2.55 -8.32
N VAL A 49 19.11 3.08 -8.67
CA VAL A 49 18.46 4.15 -7.88
C VAL A 49 18.18 3.76 -6.43
N ARG A 50 18.17 2.45 -6.10
CA ARG A 50 17.97 1.92 -4.74
C ARG A 50 19.27 1.79 -3.96
N ALA A 51 20.43 1.96 -4.57
CA ALA A 51 21.74 1.82 -3.91
C ALA A 51 21.89 2.74 -2.67
N ARG A 52 21.15 3.87 -2.65
CA ARG A 52 21.12 4.85 -1.54
C ARG A 52 20.07 4.55 -0.46
N LEU A 53 19.26 3.51 -0.64
CA LEU A 53 18.23 3.07 0.30
C LEU A 53 18.76 1.88 1.11
N GLY A 54 18.13 1.56 2.24
CA GLY A 54 18.40 0.30 2.95
C GLY A 54 18.22 -0.92 2.04
N GLN A 55 17.29 -0.84 1.08
CA GLN A 55 17.11 -1.85 0.03
C GLN A 55 18.37 -2.12 -0.79
N GLY A 56 19.25 -1.13 -0.99
CA GLY A 56 20.49 -1.32 -1.72
C GLY A 56 21.44 -2.31 -1.06
N LEU A 57 21.38 -2.48 0.26
CA LEU A 57 22.13 -3.52 0.98
C LEU A 57 21.62 -4.91 0.60
N HIS A 58 20.30 -5.12 0.60
CA HIS A 58 19.68 -6.37 0.16
C HIS A 58 20.00 -6.65 -1.31
N ASP A 59 19.95 -5.64 -2.17
CA ASP A 59 20.29 -5.79 -3.60
C ASP A 59 21.74 -6.26 -3.79
N ARG A 60 22.69 -5.75 -3.00
CA ARG A 60 24.08 -6.23 -3.01
C ARG A 60 24.21 -7.64 -2.45
N GLY A 61 23.48 -7.96 -1.38
CA GLY A 61 23.39 -9.31 -0.83
C GLY A 61 22.89 -10.32 -1.86
N GLU A 62 21.77 -10.01 -2.51
CA GLU A 62 21.21 -10.77 -3.64
C GLU A 62 22.24 -10.87 -4.78
N ALA A 63 22.90 -9.77 -5.17
CA ALA A 63 23.91 -9.80 -6.22
C ALA A 63 25.09 -10.72 -5.89
N SER A 64 25.50 -10.82 -4.63
CA SER A 64 26.62 -11.71 -4.23
C SER A 64 26.30 -13.21 -4.31
N VAL A 65 25.00 -13.49 -4.41
CA VAL A 65 24.44 -14.83 -4.41
C VAL A 65 24.08 -15.23 -5.85
N PHE A 66 23.27 -14.40 -6.51
CA PHE A 66 22.65 -14.63 -7.82
C PHE A 66 23.49 -14.11 -9.00
N ALA A 67 24.52 -13.31 -8.71
CA ALA A 67 25.49 -12.82 -9.67
C ALA A 67 26.91 -12.92 -9.06
N GLU A 68 27.93 -12.50 -9.81
CA GLU A 68 29.28 -12.31 -9.28
C GLU A 68 29.43 -10.91 -8.70
N TYR A 69 29.20 -10.76 -7.39
CA TYR A 69 29.40 -9.49 -6.68
C TYR A 69 30.19 -9.67 -5.38
N ASP A 70 31.27 -8.90 -5.24
CA ASP A 70 32.10 -8.89 -4.04
C ASP A 70 31.53 -7.94 -2.98
N LEU A 71 30.96 -8.51 -1.93
CA LEU A 71 30.50 -7.73 -0.77
C LEU A 71 31.69 -7.12 -0.01
N SER A 72 31.56 -5.83 0.29
CA SER A 72 32.45 -5.13 1.22
C SER A 72 32.33 -5.71 2.64
N ALA A 73 33.32 -5.43 3.51
CA ALA A 73 33.26 -5.90 4.90
C ALA A 73 32.04 -5.31 5.64
N ASP A 74 31.76 -4.02 5.42
CA ASP A 74 30.61 -3.33 6.02
C ASP A 74 29.28 -3.92 5.53
N ASP A 75 29.17 -4.27 4.24
CA ASP A 75 27.97 -4.94 3.72
C ASP A 75 27.77 -6.32 4.33
N ARG A 76 28.84 -7.09 4.53
CA ARG A 76 28.77 -8.41 5.18
C ARG A 76 28.28 -8.28 6.61
N GLU A 77 28.89 -7.39 7.39
CA GLU A 77 28.48 -7.15 8.79
C GLU A 77 27.02 -6.70 8.86
N ALA A 78 26.58 -5.85 7.93
CA ALA A 78 25.19 -5.40 7.88
C ALA A 78 24.20 -6.48 7.42
N LEU A 79 24.61 -7.41 6.56
CA LEU A 79 23.79 -8.55 6.12
C LEU A 79 23.74 -9.69 7.14
N ASP A 80 24.75 -9.83 7.99
CA ASP A 80 24.81 -10.88 9.02
C ASP A 80 23.64 -10.81 10.01
N VAL A 81 23.01 -9.65 10.18
CA VAL A 81 21.80 -9.49 11.03
C VAL A 81 20.55 -10.15 10.44
N HIS A 82 20.56 -10.44 9.14
CA HIS A 82 19.50 -11.15 8.42
C HIS A 82 19.80 -12.65 8.28
N LEU A 83 20.91 -13.13 8.88
CA LEU A 83 21.25 -14.55 8.90
C LEU A 83 20.82 -15.20 10.23
N PRO A 84 20.39 -16.48 10.20
CA PRO A 84 20.27 -17.34 9.02
C PRO A 84 19.08 -16.97 8.11
N LEU A 85 19.21 -17.25 6.81
CA LEU A 85 18.09 -17.13 5.86
C LEU A 85 17.06 -18.22 6.12
N HIS A 86 15.78 -17.86 6.04
CA HIS A 86 14.66 -18.77 6.26
C HIS A 86 14.13 -19.28 4.92
N ALA A 87 14.28 -20.58 4.64
CA ALA A 87 13.91 -21.15 3.36
C ALA A 87 12.93 -22.32 3.51
N LYS A 88 11.87 -22.29 2.69
CA LYS A 88 11.01 -23.44 2.43
C LYS A 88 11.51 -24.14 1.17
N THR A 89 11.89 -25.41 1.31
CA THR A 89 12.27 -26.24 0.17
C THR A 89 11.11 -27.15 -0.23
N LEU A 90 10.92 -27.32 -1.53
CA LEU A 90 9.92 -28.18 -2.14
C LEU A 90 10.61 -29.06 -3.15
N SER A 91 10.46 -30.38 -3.03
CA SER A 91 11.02 -31.34 -3.98
C SER A 91 9.96 -32.33 -4.41
N VAL A 92 9.76 -32.49 -5.71
CA VAL A 92 8.74 -33.40 -6.26
C VAL A 92 9.18 -33.98 -7.60
N ALA A 93 9.04 -35.30 -7.76
CA ALA A 93 9.45 -35.99 -8.99
C ALA A 93 8.52 -35.64 -10.16
N HIS A 94 7.21 -35.66 -9.93
CA HIS A 94 6.21 -35.24 -10.91
C HIS A 94 5.07 -34.51 -10.21
N LYS A 95 4.81 -33.27 -10.63
CA LYS A 95 3.69 -32.47 -10.17
C LYS A 95 2.81 -32.08 -11.35
N ARG A 96 1.56 -32.50 -11.29
CA ARG A 96 0.50 -31.96 -12.13
C ARG A 96 -0.28 -30.90 -11.36
N ILE A 97 -0.55 -29.77 -12.02
CA ILE A 97 -1.49 -28.75 -11.54
C ILE A 97 -2.74 -28.90 -12.39
N ALA A 98 -3.87 -29.22 -11.75
CA ALA A 98 -5.08 -29.56 -12.50
C ALA A 98 -5.69 -28.34 -13.18
N ALA A 99 -6.60 -28.58 -14.12
CA ALA A 99 -7.18 -27.54 -14.95
C ALA A 99 -7.83 -26.43 -14.11
N GLY A 100 -7.42 -25.18 -14.36
CA GLY A 100 -7.87 -24.00 -13.63
C GLY A 100 -7.38 -23.88 -12.18
N GLU A 101 -6.55 -24.80 -11.70
CA GLU A 101 -5.99 -24.73 -10.35
C GLU A 101 -4.75 -23.84 -10.27
N THR A 102 -4.54 -23.27 -9.09
CA THR A 102 -3.32 -22.53 -8.76
C THR A 102 -2.55 -23.27 -7.67
N TRP A 103 -1.29 -23.62 -7.97
CA TRP A 103 -0.34 -24.07 -6.97
C TRP A 103 0.40 -22.86 -6.39
N ASP A 104 0.00 -22.44 -5.19
CA ASP A 104 0.70 -21.39 -4.44
C ASP A 104 1.82 -22.03 -3.60
N VAL A 105 3.07 -21.74 -3.95
CA VAL A 105 4.25 -22.29 -3.26
C VAL A 105 4.79 -21.37 -2.16
N SER A 106 4.18 -20.20 -1.96
CA SER A 106 4.64 -19.17 -1.03
C SER A 106 4.81 -19.68 0.40
N VAL A 107 5.62 -18.97 1.18
CA VAL A 107 5.78 -19.18 2.62
C VAL A 107 5.66 -17.86 3.35
N ARG A 108 5.15 -17.91 4.59
CA ARG A 108 4.99 -16.76 5.46
C ARG A 108 5.81 -16.98 6.74
N GLY A 109 5.97 -15.89 7.51
CA GLY A 109 6.79 -15.90 8.72
C GLY A 109 6.26 -16.80 9.83
N ASP A 110 4.99 -17.20 9.77
CA ASP A 110 4.34 -18.10 10.74
C ASP A 110 5.03 -19.46 10.87
N ALA A 111 5.71 -19.94 9.83
CA ALA A 111 6.52 -21.15 9.89
C ALA A 111 7.71 -21.06 10.87
N TRP A 112 8.13 -19.84 11.20
CA TRP A 112 9.28 -19.55 12.08
C TRP A 112 8.97 -18.52 13.18
N ASP A 113 7.71 -18.12 13.37
CA ASP A 113 7.29 -17.04 14.28
C ASP A 113 7.98 -15.69 13.96
N LEU A 114 8.14 -15.41 12.67
CA LEU A 114 8.71 -14.17 12.15
C LEU A 114 7.64 -13.17 11.75
N ASP A 115 7.99 -11.89 11.78
CA ASP A 115 7.13 -10.85 11.26
C ASP A 115 7.09 -10.85 9.72
N ASP A 116 6.16 -10.05 9.21
CA ASP A 116 5.87 -9.90 7.79
C ASP A 116 6.99 -9.15 7.01
N MET A 117 7.98 -8.56 7.71
CA MET A 117 9.08 -7.80 7.10
C MET A 117 10.27 -8.69 6.74
N GLU A 118 10.36 -9.89 7.29
CA GLU A 118 11.49 -10.79 7.06
C GLU A 118 11.54 -11.31 5.62
N GLU A 119 12.75 -11.44 5.08
CA GLU A 119 12.96 -11.97 3.74
C GLU A 119 12.96 -13.49 3.76
N LEU A 120 11.96 -14.08 3.11
CA LEU A 120 11.76 -15.53 3.09
C LEU A 120 12.04 -16.09 1.70
N TYR A 121 12.61 -17.28 1.68
CA TYR A 121 13.05 -17.95 0.46
C TYR A 121 12.18 -19.17 0.16
N VAL A 122 11.89 -19.41 -1.12
CA VAL A 122 11.26 -20.64 -1.60
C VAL A 122 12.17 -21.28 -2.64
N ILE A 123 12.58 -22.51 -2.38
CA ILE A 123 13.42 -23.32 -3.28
C ILE A 123 12.58 -24.47 -3.79
N LEU A 124 12.32 -24.52 -5.09
CA LEU A 124 11.47 -25.51 -5.73
C LEU A 124 12.28 -26.35 -6.72
N ASN A 125 12.43 -27.64 -6.44
CA ASN A 125 13.03 -28.63 -7.33
C ASN A 125 11.95 -29.58 -7.87
N VAL A 126 11.76 -29.59 -9.18
CA VAL A 126 10.74 -30.41 -9.84
C VAL A 126 11.38 -31.25 -10.92
N GLY A 127 11.07 -32.55 -10.94
CA GLY A 127 11.35 -33.40 -12.11
C GLY A 127 10.49 -32.93 -13.28
N THR A 128 9.24 -33.37 -13.33
CA THR A 128 8.26 -32.94 -14.34
C THR A 128 7.19 -32.04 -13.72
N LEU A 129 6.94 -30.87 -14.32
CA LEU A 129 5.85 -29.96 -13.97
C LEU A 129 4.85 -29.87 -15.12
N GLU A 130 3.64 -30.37 -14.90
CA GLU A 130 2.57 -30.40 -15.90
C GLU A 130 1.47 -29.39 -15.54
N PHE A 131 1.25 -28.42 -16.43
CA PHE A 131 0.16 -27.46 -16.35
C PHE A 131 -1.00 -27.95 -17.23
N GLU A 132 -2.07 -28.43 -16.61
CA GLU A 132 -3.34 -28.64 -17.31
C GLU A 132 -3.95 -27.28 -17.76
N PRO A 133 -4.97 -27.26 -18.63
CA PRO A 133 -5.53 -26.02 -19.15
C PRO A 133 -5.93 -25.02 -18.06
N GLY A 134 -5.46 -23.78 -18.19
CA GLY A 134 -5.72 -22.72 -17.21
C GLY A 134 -4.98 -22.86 -15.87
N ALA A 135 -4.10 -23.84 -15.70
CA ALA A 135 -3.35 -24.04 -14.46
C ALA A 135 -2.23 -23.00 -14.26
N GLN A 136 -1.90 -22.72 -13.00
CA GLN A 136 -0.90 -21.71 -12.62
C GLN A 136 -0.04 -22.14 -11.43
N LEU A 137 1.21 -21.68 -11.41
CA LEU A 137 2.15 -21.72 -10.29
C LEU A 137 2.40 -20.27 -9.85
N ILE A 138 2.25 -19.98 -8.56
CA ILE A 138 2.53 -18.64 -8.04
C ILE A 138 3.41 -18.65 -6.81
N VAL A 139 4.18 -17.58 -6.66
CA VAL A 139 4.92 -17.23 -5.45
C VAL A 139 4.66 -15.77 -5.11
N ARG A 140 4.43 -15.46 -3.83
CA ARG A 140 4.05 -14.14 -3.35
C ARG A 140 5.03 -13.64 -2.31
N GLY A 141 5.82 -12.64 -2.66
CA GLY A 141 6.68 -11.96 -1.69
C GLY A 141 7.83 -12.78 -1.12
N ASN A 142 8.23 -13.86 -1.79
CA ASN A 142 9.40 -14.67 -1.43
C ASN A 142 10.47 -14.54 -2.51
N VAL A 143 11.75 -14.57 -2.11
CA VAL A 143 12.82 -14.82 -3.07
C VAL A 143 12.66 -16.26 -3.58
N PHE A 144 12.50 -16.43 -4.88
CA PHE A 144 12.08 -17.70 -5.47
C PHE A 144 13.18 -18.31 -6.32
N ILE A 145 13.52 -19.57 -6.05
CA ILE A 145 14.45 -20.35 -6.87
C ILE A 145 13.72 -21.59 -7.35
N MET A 146 13.70 -21.81 -8.65
CA MET A 146 13.07 -22.97 -9.24
C MET A 146 14.01 -23.67 -10.21
N VAL A 147 14.11 -24.99 -10.08
CA VAL A 147 14.74 -25.87 -11.06
C VAL A 147 13.73 -26.91 -11.51
N CYS A 148 13.44 -26.95 -12.80
CA CYS A 148 12.49 -27.85 -13.42
C CYS A 148 13.17 -28.65 -14.54
N GLN A 149 13.17 -29.98 -14.44
CA GLN A 149 13.80 -30.82 -15.47
C GLN A 149 12.97 -30.85 -16.75
N GLU A 150 11.65 -30.95 -16.64
CA GLU A 150 10.73 -30.99 -17.77
C GLU A 150 9.46 -30.20 -17.41
N MET A 151 9.09 -29.25 -18.26
CA MET A 151 7.85 -28.50 -18.13
C MET A 151 6.92 -28.79 -19.30
N ILE A 152 5.68 -29.17 -19.00
CA ILE A 152 4.65 -29.48 -19.99
C ILE A 152 3.49 -28.50 -19.78
N VAL A 153 3.16 -27.72 -20.81
CA VAL A 153 2.05 -26.77 -20.76
C VAL A 153 0.99 -27.16 -21.78
N HIS A 154 -0.22 -27.43 -21.29
CA HIS A 154 -1.38 -27.75 -22.12
C HIS A 154 -2.20 -26.51 -22.47
N GLU A 155 -2.83 -26.55 -23.65
CA GLU A 155 -3.77 -25.52 -24.10
C GLU A 155 -5.23 -25.88 -23.74
N PRO A 156 -6.12 -24.89 -23.50
CA PRO A 156 -5.83 -23.45 -23.45
C PRO A 156 -5.04 -23.02 -22.21
N ARG A 157 -4.10 -22.10 -22.41
CA ARG A 157 -3.32 -21.49 -21.33
C ARG A 157 -4.13 -20.45 -20.54
N ALA A 158 -3.79 -20.30 -19.25
CA ALA A 158 -4.12 -19.11 -18.48
C ALA A 158 -3.33 -17.89 -18.99
N ASP A 159 -3.68 -16.69 -18.52
CA ASP A 159 -2.96 -15.44 -18.83
C ASP A 159 -1.45 -15.55 -18.55
N PHE A 160 -1.08 -16.34 -17.53
CA PHE A 160 0.28 -16.76 -17.24
C PHE A 160 0.30 -18.14 -16.57
N GLN A 161 1.41 -18.86 -16.70
CA GLN A 161 1.64 -20.15 -16.03
C GLN A 161 2.47 -19.95 -14.76
N ILE A 162 3.41 -19.00 -14.75
CA ILE A 162 4.21 -18.66 -13.57
C ILE A 162 3.97 -17.21 -13.18
N GLY A 163 3.53 -16.97 -11.95
CA GLY A 163 3.33 -15.64 -11.38
C GLY A 163 4.31 -15.35 -10.25
N ILE A 164 5.15 -14.33 -10.43
CA ILE A 164 5.96 -13.74 -9.36
C ILE A 164 5.22 -12.51 -8.85
N LEU A 165 4.52 -12.70 -7.74
CA LEU A 165 3.48 -11.80 -7.27
C LEU A 165 3.95 -11.06 -6.01
N PRO A 166 3.28 -9.94 -5.67
CA PRO A 166 3.72 -9.17 -4.53
C PRO A 166 3.45 -9.89 -3.22
N THR A 167 4.26 -9.55 -2.22
CA THR A 167 3.92 -9.77 -0.82
C THR A 167 2.48 -9.29 -0.55
N PRO A 168 1.62 -10.07 0.11
CA PRO A 168 0.22 -9.72 0.30
C PRO A 168 -0.02 -8.58 1.31
N HIS A 169 1.05 -8.03 1.89
CA HIS A 169 1.03 -6.96 2.87
C HIS A 169 2.03 -5.85 2.48
N SER A 170 1.84 -4.66 3.08
CA SER A 170 2.73 -3.53 2.86
C SER A 170 4.11 -3.79 3.46
N VAL A 171 5.13 -3.22 2.83
CA VAL A 171 6.53 -3.24 3.29
C VAL A 171 6.89 -2.04 4.17
N ASP A 172 5.90 -1.45 4.82
CA ASP A 172 6.12 -0.47 5.89
C ASP A 172 5.93 -1.12 7.27
N PHE A 173 6.56 -0.55 8.30
CA PHE A 173 6.44 -0.99 9.70
C PHE A 173 5.03 -0.82 10.31
N GLY A 174 4.04 -0.41 9.53
CA GLY A 174 2.67 -0.27 9.99
C GLY A 174 1.96 -1.61 10.16
N HIS A 175 0.83 -1.58 10.85
CA HIS A 175 -0.15 -2.67 10.84
C HIS A 175 -1.52 -2.11 10.44
N GLY A 176 -2.37 -2.98 9.89
CA GLY A 176 -3.73 -2.61 9.48
C GLY A 176 -3.91 -2.56 7.95
N PRO A 177 -5.07 -2.04 7.50
CA PRO A 177 -5.49 -2.10 6.11
C PRO A 177 -4.54 -1.34 5.18
N VAL A 178 -4.46 -1.79 3.93
CA VAL A 178 -3.67 -1.12 2.89
C VAL A 178 -4.23 0.28 2.61
N ASN A 179 -5.56 0.42 2.58
CA ASN A 179 -6.23 1.72 2.46
C ASN A 179 -6.39 2.37 3.83
N GLY A 180 -6.01 3.64 3.93
CA GLY A 180 -6.19 4.42 5.15
C GLY A 180 -7.68 4.68 5.40
N PRO A 181 -8.19 4.46 6.63
CA PRO A 181 -9.55 4.86 6.98
C PRO A 181 -9.75 6.37 6.92
N ASP A 182 -11.00 6.77 6.64
CA ASP A 182 -11.42 8.17 6.69
C ASP A 182 -11.39 8.73 8.12
N GLY A 183 -11.24 10.03 8.24
CA GLY A 183 -11.32 10.76 9.50
C GLY A 183 -12.77 10.97 9.92
N GLU A 184 -13.03 10.85 11.22
CA GLU A 184 -14.36 11.05 11.78
C GLU A 184 -14.84 12.51 11.61
N PRO A 185 -16.12 12.75 11.30
CA PRO A 185 -16.66 14.11 11.25
C PRO A 185 -16.67 14.76 12.64
N GLY A 186 -16.43 16.08 12.66
CA GLY A 186 -16.56 16.90 13.85
C GLY A 186 -18.03 17.06 14.26
N SER A 187 -18.31 16.99 15.55
CA SER A 187 -19.65 17.22 16.08
C SER A 187 -20.04 18.70 15.99
N ALA A 188 -21.31 18.97 15.71
CA ALA A 188 -21.85 20.32 15.73
C ALA A 188 -21.87 20.90 17.15
N GLY A 189 -21.69 22.22 17.24
CA GLY A 189 -21.90 22.97 18.46
C GLY A 189 -23.37 23.05 18.82
N SER A 190 -23.66 23.18 20.12
CA SER A 190 -25.01 23.37 20.63
C SER A 190 -25.40 24.85 20.57
N ALA A 191 -26.67 25.09 20.28
CA ALA A 191 -27.22 26.44 20.30
C ALA A 191 -27.21 27.01 21.72
N GLY A 192 -26.94 28.31 21.81
CA GLY A 192 -27.06 29.09 23.02
C GLY A 192 -28.52 29.18 23.47
N ARG A 193 -28.73 29.12 24.78
CA ARG A 193 -30.07 29.34 25.36
C ARG A 193 -30.45 30.80 25.16
N SER A 194 -31.66 31.05 24.68
CA SER A 194 -32.19 32.42 24.64
C SER A 194 -32.42 32.94 26.06
N GLY A 195 -32.33 34.25 26.23
CA GLY A 195 -32.83 34.93 27.41
C GLY A 195 -34.33 34.71 27.57
N ARG A 196 -34.85 35.01 28.76
CA ARG A 196 -36.27 34.96 29.07
C ARG A 196 -36.74 36.30 29.62
N PRO A 197 -38.01 36.66 29.40
CA PRO A 197 -38.58 37.84 30.05
C PRO A 197 -38.43 37.78 31.58
N LEU A 198 -38.25 38.94 32.19
CA LEU A 198 -38.32 39.09 33.65
C LEU A 198 -39.73 38.76 34.14
N ASP A 199 -39.82 38.11 35.29
CA ASP A 199 -41.08 37.96 36.01
C ASP A 199 -41.49 39.31 36.63
N VAL A 200 -42.57 39.88 36.12
CA VAL A 200 -43.06 41.21 36.49
C VAL A 200 -44.44 41.11 37.12
N GLU A 201 -44.64 41.88 38.19
CA GLU A 201 -45.91 42.04 38.86
C GLU A 201 -46.46 43.45 38.67
N GLU A 202 -47.70 43.55 38.25
CA GLU A 202 -48.41 44.83 38.19
C GLU A 202 -48.77 45.32 39.60
N THR A 203 -48.49 46.60 39.87
CA THR A 203 -48.91 47.29 41.10
C THR A 203 -49.64 48.59 40.77
N PHE A 204 -50.30 49.20 41.76
CA PHE A 204 -51.01 50.47 41.57
C PHE A 204 -50.10 51.63 41.10
N ILE A 205 -48.79 51.56 41.38
CA ILE A 205 -47.81 52.56 40.95
C ILE A 205 -47.02 52.15 39.68
N GLY A 206 -47.34 50.98 39.10
CA GLY A 206 -46.72 50.43 37.88
C GLY A 206 -46.16 49.00 38.03
N PRO A 207 -45.55 48.45 36.98
CA PRO A 207 -44.94 47.12 37.02
C PRO A 207 -43.67 47.11 37.88
N ARG A 208 -43.49 46.07 38.72
CA ARG A 208 -42.27 45.81 39.50
C ARG A 208 -41.73 44.42 39.19
N SER A 209 -40.40 44.27 39.16
CA SER A 209 -39.79 42.95 39.02
C SER A 209 -40.00 42.12 40.29
N ARG A 210 -40.38 40.84 40.14
CA ARG A 210 -40.45 39.84 41.23
C ARG A 210 -39.10 39.21 41.51
N GLU A 211 -38.15 39.38 40.61
CA GLU A 211 -36.80 38.83 40.69
C GLU A 211 -35.73 39.91 40.51
N PRO A 212 -34.47 39.64 40.90
CA PRO A 212 -33.38 40.55 40.60
C PRO A 212 -33.23 40.76 39.08
N VAL A 213 -33.04 42.00 38.67
CA VAL A 213 -32.78 42.35 37.26
C VAL A 213 -31.32 42.03 36.95
N LEU A 214 -31.07 40.81 36.46
CA LEU A 214 -29.73 40.36 36.07
C LEU A 214 -29.63 40.28 34.54
N PRO A 215 -28.55 40.80 33.92
CA PRO A 215 -28.35 40.71 32.48
C PRO A 215 -28.43 39.28 31.94
N GLU A 216 -27.93 38.28 32.67
CA GLU A 216 -27.97 36.86 32.29
C GLU A 216 -29.37 36.24 32.17
N ILE A 217 -30.40 36.90 32.72
CA ILE A 217 -31.81 36.48 32.53
C ILE A 217 -32.30 36.94 31.16
N LEU A 218 -31.94 38.16 30.75
CA LEU A 218 -32.41 38.79 29.53
C LEU A 218 -31.51 38.47 28.32
N ASN A 219 -30.22 38.25 28.55
CA ASN A 219 -29.23 37.99 27.52
C ASN A 219 -29.33 36.55 27.00
N GLY A 220 -29.12 36.39 25.70
CA GLY A 220 -28.86 35.11 25.10
C GLY A 220 -27.48 34.57 25.49
N ALA A 221 -27.40 33.28 25.76
CA ALA A 221 -26.14 32.58 25.97
C ALA A 221 -25.40 32.37 24.63
N PRO A 222 -24.07 32.28 24.64
CA PRO A 222 -23.32 31.95 23.44
C PRO A 222 -23.67 30.55 22.91
N GLY A 223 -23.63 30.38 21.60
CA GLY A 223 -23.56 29.06 20.99
C GLY A 223 -22.17 28.46 21.18
N THR A 224 -22.07 27.12 21.23
CA THR A 224 -20.76 26.48 21.37
C THR A 224 -20.09 26.29 20.01
N ALA A 225 -18.77 26.23 19.99
CA ALA A 225 -18.04 25.90 18.77
C ALA A 225 -18.36 24.47 18.29
N GLY A 226 -18.30 24.26 16.98
CA GLY A 226 -18.25 22.94 16.38
C GLY A 226 -16.86 22.33 16.57
N GLN A 227 -16.81 21.00 16.67
CA GLN A 227 -15.55 20.28 16.80
C GLN A 227 -14.84 20.15 15.44
N PRO A 228 -13.50 20.10 15.41
CA PRO A 228 -12.77 19.83 14.18
C PRO A 228 -13.05 18.41 13.68
N GLY A 229 -12.95 18.22 12.37
CA GLY A 229 -12.95 16.91 11.74
C GLY A 229 -11.64 16.16 11.97
N GLY A 230 -11.73 14.84 12.02
CA GLY A 230 -10.62 13.92 12.19
C GLY A 230 -9.74 13.84 10.94
N ARG A 231 -8.48 13.48 11.15
CA ARG A 231 -7.53 13.26 10.05
C ARG A 231 -7.81 11.91 9.37
N GLY A 232 -7.82 11.91 8.04
CA GLY A 232 -7.78 10.68 7.26
C GLY A 232 -6.42 9.99 7.37
N ALA A 233 -6.43 8.67 7.55
CA ALA A 233 -5.22 7.89 7.72
C ALA A 233 -4.48 7.68 6.41
N HIS A 234 -3.17 7.41 6.50
CA HIS A 234 -2.35 7.15 5.32
C HIS A 234 -2.70 5.82 4.67
N GLY A 235 -2.66 5.80 3.33
CA GLY A 235 -2.56 4.56 2.58
C GLY A 235 -1.15 3.97 2.75
N ARG A 236 -1.07 2.65 2.75
CA ARG A 236 0.17 1.90 2.95
C ARG A 236 0.85 1.58 1.63
N ASN A 237 2.16 1.39 1.66
CA ASN A 237 2.89 1.01 0.46
C ASN A 237 2.44 -0.36 -0.06
N GLY A 238 2.63 -0.58 -1.35
CA GLY A 238 2.38 -1.89 -1.94
C GLY A 238 3.43 -2.92 -1.56
N GLY A 239 3.06 -4.20 -1.57
CA GLY A 239 3.96 -5.31 -1.29
C GLY A 239 5.05 -5.49 -2.34
N MET A 240 6.20 -6.03 -1.94
CA MET A 240 7.35 -6.21 -2.84
C MET A 240 7.17 -7.40 -3.78
N CYS A 241 7.63 -7.25 -5.02
CA CYS A 241 7.93 -8.38 -5.91
C CYS A 241 9.40 -8.74 -5.71
N LYS A 242 9.68 -9.87 -5.07
CA LYS A 242 11.04 -10.30 -4.75
C LYS A 242 11.73 -10.93 -5.95
N LEU A 243 13.04 -11.15 -5.83
CA LEU A 243 13.85 -11.76 -6.88
C LEU A 243 13.35 -13.17 -7.18
N ALA A 244 13.40 -13.57 -8.46
CA ALA A 244 13.20 -14.96 -8.83
C ALA A 244 14.27 -15.45 -9.80
N GLU A 245 14.71 -16.69 -9.63
CA GLU A 245 15.53 -17.47 -10.57
C GLU A 245 14.77 -18.73 -10.97
N ILE A 246 14.49 -18.90 -12.25
CA ILE A 246 13.71 -20.02 -12.80
C ILE A 246 14.54 -20.70 -13.87
N SER A 247 14.93 -21.96 -13.64
CA SER A 247 15.65 -22.79 -14.60
C SER A 247 14.74 -23.90 -15.12
N ILE A 248 14.49 -23.90 -16.43
CA ILE A 248 13.70 -24.92 -17.14
C ILE A 248 14.67 -25.64 -18.07
N ARG A 249 14.77 -26.97 -17.98
CA ARG A 249 15.72 -27.74 -18.80
C ARG A 249 15.11 -28.35 -20.05
N ASP A 250 13.81 -28.58 -20.04
CA ASP A 250 13.03 -28.98 -21.21
C ASP A 250 11.64 -28.36 -21.14
N LEU A 251 11.14 -27.89 -22.29
CA LEU A 251 9.84 -27.25 -22.40
C LEU A 251 9.04 -27.89 -23.52
N THR A 252 7.85 -28.38 -23.19
CA THR A 252 6.81 -28.78 -24.14
C THR A 252 5.62 -27.83 -24.03
N GLY A 253 5.17 -27.30 -25.18
CA GLY A 253 4.17 -26.24 -25.23
C GLY A 253 4.79 -24.84 -25.15
N SER A 254 4.01 -23.86 -24.71
CA SER A 254 4.43 -22.46 -24.55
C SER A 254 4.14 -21.97 -23.14
N ILE A 255 5.02 -21.16 -22.57
CA ILE A 255 4.90 -20.65 -21.21
C ILE A 255 4.75 -19.14 -21.20
N ALA A 256 3.96 -18.62 -20.28
CA ALA A 256 3.91 -17.20 -19.96
C ALA A 256 4.33 -16.96 -18.50
N VAL A 257 5.28 -16.03 -18.30
CA VAL A 257 5.77 -15.58 -16.98
C VAL A 257 5.25 -14.18 -16.71
N PHE A 258 4.60 -13.99 -15.56
CA PHE A 258 4.07 -12.72 -15.11
C PHE A 258 4.77 -12.25 -13.84
N ALA A 259 5.13 -10.97 -13.77
CA ALA A 259 5.70 -10.38 -12.56
C ALA A 259 5.14 -8.98 -12.27
N GLN A 260 4.75 -8.72 -11.02
CA GLN A 260 4.28 -7.39 -10.60
C GLN A 260 4.46 -7.19 -9.10
N ALA A 261 4.83 -5.96 -8.69
CA ALA A 261 4.74 -5.54 -7.29
C ALA A 261 3.33 -5.02 -6.93
N GLY A 262 3.02 -4.90 -5.64
CA GLY A 262 1.66 -4.59 -5.17
C GLY A 262 1.34 -3.12 -5.32
N ALA A 263 0.09 -2.76 -5.62
CA ALA A 263 -0.31 -1.36 -5.66
C ALA A 263 -0.26 -0.70 -4.27
N GLY A 264 0.01 0.60 -4.25
CA GLY A 264 -0.11 1.42 -3.04
C GLY A 264 -1.57 1.60 -2.64
N GLY A 265 -1.83 1.71 -1.33
CA GLY A 265 -3.16 1.96 -0.81
C GLY A 265 -3.58 3.41 -0.88
N ASN A 266 -4.89 3.64 -0.95
CA ASN A 266 -5.47 4.97 -0.94
C ASN A 266 -5.37 5.60 0.45
N GLY A 267 -5.13 6.90 0.51
CA GLY A 267 -5.26 7.66 1.75
C GLY A 267 -6.74 7.93 2.07
N GLY A 268 -7.09 7.87 3.35
CA GLY A 268 -8.44 8.17 3.82
C GLY A 268 -8.77 9.66 3.69
N ASN A 269 -10.03 10.00 3.47
CA ASN A 269 -10.50 11.38 3.46
C ASN A 269 -10.44 11.96 4.88
N GLY A 270 -10.21 13.26 5.01
CA GLY A 270 -10.38 13.95 6.28
C GLY A 270 -11.86 14.16 6.60
N GLY A 271 -12.21 14.11 7.88
CA GLY A 271 -13.57 14.37 8.34
C GLY A 271 -13.96 15.83 8.20
N ASP A 272 -15.22 16.11 7.93
CA ASP A 272 -15.73 17.49 7.90
C ASP A 272 -15.70 18.11 9.29
N GLY A 273 -15.46 19.41 9.38
CA GLY A 273 -15.59 20.17 10.62
C GLY A 273 -17.06 20.37 11.01
N GLY A 274 -17.35 20.31 12.30
CA GLY A 274 -18.70 20.52 12.83
C GLY A 274 -19.12 21.98 12.72
N ASN A 275 -20.39 22.25 12.42
CA ASN A 275 -20.90 23.62 12.44
C ASN A 275 -20.92 24.18 13.87
N GLY A 276 -20.65 25.47 14.05
CA GLY A 276 -20.84 26.15 15.31
C GLY A 276 -22.33 26.34 15.62
N GLY A 277 -22.68 26.29 16.91
CA GLY A 277 -24.05 26.50 17.37
C GLY A 277 -24.43 27.97 17.30
N ASP A 278 -25.70 28.24 17.00
CA ASP A 278 -26.20 29.63 16.99
C ASP A 278 -26.24 30.21 18.41
N GLY A 279 -26.02 31.51 18.54
CA GLY A 279 -26.19 32.22 19.81
C GLY A 279 -27.66 32.34 20.20
N GLY A 280 -27.93 32.30 21.51
CA GLY A 280 -29.27 32.50 22.04
C GLY A 280 -29.77 33.92 21.80
N ASN A 281 -31.08 34.07 21.63
CA ASN A 281 -31.70 35.38 21.44
C ASN A 281 -31.72 36.18 22.75
N GLY A 282 -31.53 37.50 22.66
CA GLY A 282 -31.81 38.43 23.75
C GLY A 282 -33.30 38.74 23.83
N VAL A 283 -33.79 39.21 24.98
CA VAL A 283 -35.19 39.63 25.15
C VAL A 283 -35.30 41.10 25.55
N ALA A 284 -36.38 41.76 25.14
CA ALA A 284 -36.62 43.16 25.46
C ALA A 284 -36.78 43.37 26.97
N GLY A 285 -36.17 44.44 27.49
CA GLY A 285 -36.29 44.83 28.89
C GLY A 285 -37.63 45.51 29.16
N PRO A 286 -38.37 45.12 30.21
CA PRO A 286 -39.63 45.75 30.55
C PRO A 286 -39.44 47.16 31.11
N TRP A 287 -40.50 47.96 31.06
CA TRP A 287 -40.60 49.20 31.83
C TRP A 287 -41.00 48.87 33.26
N LEU A 288 -40.18 49.28 34.23
CA LEU A 288 -40.44 49.08 35.65
C LEU A 288 -40.58 50.42 36.37
N ILE A 289 -41.11 50.37 37.60
CA ILE A 289 -41.04 51.49 38.54
C ILE A 289 -39.57 51.81 38.81
N GLY A 290 -39.08 52.91 38.23
CA GLY A 290 -37.68 53.32 38.29
C GLY A 290 -37.01 53.51 36.91
N GLY A 291 -37.62 53.03 35.82
CA GLY A 291 -37.12 53.25 34.46
C GLY A 291 -37.26 52.04 33.54
N LYS A 292 -36.81 52.19 32.29
CA LYS A 292 -36.68 51.07 31.35
C LYS A 292 -35.48 50.21 31.75
N VAL A 293 -35.68 48.90 31.88
CA VAL A 293 -34.58 47.93 31.95
C VAL A 293 -33.97 47.80 30.56
N ASP A 294 -32.63 47.78 30.48
CA ASP A 294 -31.94 47.57 29.21
C ASP A 294 -32.37 46.27 28.54
N ASP A 295 -32.47 46.30 27.22
CA ASP A 295 -32.79 45.10 26.45
C ASP A 295 -31.63 44.10 26.56
N GLY A 296 -31.94 42.82 26.69
CA GLY A 296 -30.96 41.75 26.77
C GLY A 296 -30.20 41.60 25.47
N ALA A 297 -28.88 41.41 25.56
CA ALA A 297 -28.02 41.21 24.41
C ALA A 297 -28.21 39.82 23.79
N GLY A 298 -28.16 39.71 22.46
CA GLY A 298 -27.99 38.42 21.78
C GLY A 298 -26.69 37.73 22.18
N GLY A 299 -26.71 36.40 22.25
CA GLY A 299 -25.51 35.60 22.41
C GLY A 299 -24.70 35.53 21.11
N PRO A 300 -23.36 35.48 21.15
CA PRO A 300 -22.56 35.25 19.96
C PRO A 300 -22.78 33.82 19.43
N GLY A 301 -22.66 33.65 18.12
CA GLY A 301 -22.62 32.33 17.50
C GLY A 301 -21.29 31.64 17.76
N GLY A 302 -21.30 30.33 17.89
CA GLY A 302 -20.10 29.52 18.01
C GLY A 302 -19.36 29.42 16.69
N ASP A 303 -18.03 29.31 16.74
CA ASP A 303 -17.20 29.09 15.55
C ASP A 303 -17.44 27.69 14.95
N GLY A 304 -17.31 27.57 13.63
CA GLY A 304 -17.28 26.28 12.96
C GLY A 304 -15.93 25.58 13.16
N GLY A 305 -15.96 24.26 13.28
CA GLY A 305 -14.75 23.44 13.35
C GLY A 305 -14.01 23.39 12.02
N ASP A 306 -12.69 23.22 12.08
CA ASP A 306 -11.86 22.99 10.91
C ASP A 306 -12.12 21.59 10.33
N GLY A 307 -12.08 21.46 9.00
CA GLY A 307 -12.05 20.16 8.34
C GLY A 307 -10.72 19.46 8.57
N GLY A 308 -10.78 18.15 8.79
CA GLY A 308 -9.61 17.31 8.98
C GLY A 308 -8.79 17.16 7.70
N PRO A 309 -7.46 17.03 7.76
CA PRO A 309 -6.64 16.77 6.58
C PRO A 309 -6.87 15.35 6.06
N GLY A 310 -6.79 15.17 4.74
CA GLY A 310 -6.77 13.86 4.10
C GLY A 310 -5.45 13.12 4.31
N GLY A 311 -5.50 11.80 4.27
CA GLY A 311 -4.35 10.92 4.33
C GLY A 311 -3.57 10.92 3.03
N ALA A 312 -2.24 10.90 3.13
CA ALA A 312 -1.39 10.63 1.96
C ALA A 312 -1.61 9.21 1.44
N ALA A 313 -1.45 9.02 0.13
CA ALA A 313 -1.52 7.71 -0.49
C ALA A 313 -0.21 6.93 -0.33
N GLY A 314 -0.33 5.61 -0.36
CA GLY A 314 0.81 4.69 -0.41
C GLY A 314 1.47 4.69 -1.78
N SER A 315 2.78 4.47 -1.79
CA SER A 315 3.51 4.23 -3.05
C SER A 315 3.32 2.79 -3.51
N GLY A 316 3.50 2.56 -4.80
CA GLY A 316 3.61 1.21 -5.35
C GLY A 316 4.75 0.42 -4.70
N GLY A 317 4.61 -0.90 -4.72
CA GLY A 317 5.60 -1.84 -4.23
C GLY A 317 6.87 -1.82 -5.07
N ILE A 318 7.99 -2.21 -4.45
CA ILE A 318 9.29 -2.29 -5.09
C ILE A 318 9.46 -3.69 -5.72
N ALA A 319 10.15 -3.77 -6.86
CA ALA A 319 10.37 -5.01 -7.58
C ALA A 319 11.86 -5.32 -7.78
N SER A 320 12.29 -6.56 -7.56
CA SER A 320 13.62 -7.06 -7.92
C SER A 320 13.64 -7.70 -9.32
N ASN A 321 14.81 -8.14 -9.77
CA ASN A 321 15.00 -8.80 -11.06
C ASN A 321 14.40 -10.21 -11.07
N ILE A 322 13.93 -10.63 -12.24
CA ILE A 322 13.42 -11.98 -12.50
C ILE A 322 14.28 -12.61 -13.59
N TYR A 323 14.90 -13.75 -13.31
CA TYR A 323 15.75 -14.49 -14.24
C TYR A 323 15.06 -15.78 -14.65
N VAL A 324 14.96 -16.00 -15.96
CA VAL A 324 14.43 -17.23 -16.54
C VAL A 324 15.47 -17.82 -17.49
N THR A 325 15.89 -19.04 -17.21
CA THR A 325 16.80 -19.81 -18.05
C THR A 325 16.04 -20.95 -18.71
N LEU A 326 16.14 -21.08 -20.03
CA LEU A 326 15.52 -22.14 -20.81
C LEU A 326 16.37 -22.58 -22.01
N PRO A 327 16.11 -23.74 -22.63
CA PRO A 327 16.83 -24.20 -23.82
C PRO A 327 16.71 -23.20 -24.97
N ALA A 328 17.77 -23.08 -25.78
CA ALA A 328 17.81 -22.11 -26.87
C ALA A 328 16.69 -22.32 -27.92
N ASP A 329 16.26 -23.56 -28.13
CA ASP A 329 15.16 -23.97 -29.02
C ASP A 329 13.76 -23.78 -28.38
N ALA A 330 13.68 -23.21 -27.19
CA ALA A 330 12.44 -22.88 -26.50
C ALA A 330 12.22 -21.36 -26.34
N LEU A 331 13.16 -20.53 -26.80
CA LEU A 331 13.10 -19.07 -26.65
C LEU A 331 11.87 -18.44 -27.32
N ASP A 332 11.42 -18.97 -28.46
CA ASP A 332 10.22 -18.50 -29.16
C ASP A 332 8.90 -18.93 -28.49
N ARG A 333 8.98 -19.80 -27.48
CA ARG A 333 7.85 -20.39 -26.75
C ARG A 333 7.64 -19.78 -25.37
N ILE A 334 8.42 -18.76 -24.99
CA ILE A 334 8.23 -17.98 -23.76
C ILE A 334 7.66 -16.59 -24.05
N ALA A 335 6.63 -16.21 -23.29
CA ALA A 335 6.15 -14.83 -23.19
C ALA A 335 6.43 -14.30 -21.79
N CYS A 336 6.92 -13.07 -21.70
CA CYS A 336 7.15 -12.41 -20.42
C CYS A 336 6.28 -11.16 -20.34
N ARG A 337 5.69 -10.94 -19.17
CA ARG A 337 4.88 -9.77 -18.88
C ARG A 337 5.25 -9.24 -17.51
N SER A 338 5.69 -7.98 -17.46
CA SER A 338 5.88 -7.29 -16.20
C SER A 338 5.15 -5.96 -16.20
N LEU A 339 4.48 -5.67 -15.08
CA LEU A 339 3.70 -4.45 -14.93
C LEU A 339 4.31 -3.56 -13.86
N ALA A 340 4.24 -2.26 -14.09
CA ALA A 340 4.56 -1.27 -13.09
C ALA A 340 3.61 -1.41 -11.90
N SER A 341 4.08 -0.94 -10.75
CA SER A 341 3.22 -0.84 -9.58
C SER A 341 2.58 0.54 -9.51
N GLU A 342 1.26 0.55 -9.46
CA GLU A 342 0.48 1.78 -9.34
C GLU A 342 0.53 2.35 -7.91
N PRO A 343 0.50 3.68 -7.75
CA PRO A 343 0.32 4.33 -6.46
C PRO A 343 -1.15 4.28 -6.03
N GLY A 344 -1.39 4.52 -4.75
CA GLY A 344 -2.74 4.83 -4.27
C GLY A 344 -3.15 6.27 -4.59
N GLU A 345 -4.44 6.54 -4.42
CA GLU A 345 -5.03 7.88 -4.50
C GLU A 345 -4.93 8.62 -3.16
N ALA A 346 -4.65 9.92 -3.20
CA ALA A 346 -4.60 10.74 -2.00
C ALA A 346 -6.00 11.02 -1.46
N GLY A 347 -6.14 10.97 -0.13
CA GLY A 347 -7.38 11.32 0.54
C GLY A 347 -7.70 12.81 0.40
N ARG A 348 -8.98 13.13 0.25
CA ARG A 348 -9.45 14.53 0.18
C ARG A 348 -9.48 15.13 1.58
N GLY A 349 -9.20 16.43 1.71
CA GLY A 349 -9.41 17.15 2.96
C GLY A 349 -10.90 17.33 3.24
N GLY A 350 -11.27 17.32 4.52
CA GLY A 350 -12.63 17.57 4.97
C GLY A 350 -13.06 19.02 4.77
N SER A 351 -14.35 19.26 4.65
CA SER A 351 -14.94 20.58 4.54
C SER A 351 -14.87 21.35 5.86
N ALA A 352 -14.83 22.67 5.80
CA ALA A 352 -14.96 23.51 6.98
C ALA A 352 -16.38 23.49 7.55
N GLY A 353 -16.51 23.47 8.87
CA GLY A 353 -17.75 23.79 9.57
C GLY A 353 -18.11 25.26 9.41
N MET A 354 -19.40 25.55 9.27
CA MET A 354 -19.90 26.92 9.24
C MET A 354 -19.96 27.49 10.66
N GLY A 355 -19.67 28.79 10.81
CA GLY A 355 -19.92 29.50 12.06
C GLY A 355 -21.40 29.78 12.29
N GLY A 356 -21.83 29.60 13.55
CA GLY A 356 -23.19 29.82 14.02
C GLY A 356 -23.61 31.28 13.91
N GLN A 357 -24.90 31.50 13.72
CA GLN A 357 -25.50 32.83 13.72
C GLN A 357 -25.46 33.46 15.11
N SER A 358 -25.42 34.78 15.18
CA SER A 358 -25.63 35.47 16.45
C SER A 358 -27.12 35.54 16.79
N GLY A 359 -27.42 35.60 18.09
CA GLY A 359 -28.78 35.79 18.57
C GLY A 359 -29.32 37.18 18.25
N ALA A 360 -30.60 37.27 17.94
CA ALA A 360 -31.36 38.51 17.80
C ALA A 360 -32.26 38.73 19.03
N PRO A 361 -32.85 39.91 19.23
CA PRO A 361 -32.40 41.25 18.86
C PRO A 361 -31.54 41.84 20.00
N TYR A 362 -31.04 43.07 19.79
CA TYR A 362 -30.36 43.93 20.76
C TYR A 362 -28.91 43.50 21.07
N GLY A 363 -27.93 44.36 20.73
CA GLY A 363 -26.51 44.08 20.90
C GLY A 363 -25.95 43.14 19.83
N GLY A 364 -25.36 43.71 18.77
CA GLY A 364 -24.86 43.00 17.57
C GLY A 364 -23.73 42.01 17.86
N ALA A 365 -24.03 40.94 18.59
CA ALA A 365 -23.09 39.89 18.91
C ALA A 365 -22.52 39.31 17.61
N PRO A 366 -21.23 38.98 17.60
CA PRO A 366 -20.58 38.48 16.40
C PRO A 366 -21.17 37.13 16.00
N ARG A 367 -21.33 36.94 14.69
CA ARG A 367 -21.49 35.61 14.10
C ARG A 367 -20.20 34.83 14.35
N GLY A 368 -20.32 33.52 14.58
CA GLY A 368 -19.18 32.62 14.56
C GLY A 368 -18.45 32.66 13.22
N THR A 369 -17.15 32.45 13.27
CA THR A 369 -16.31 32.31 12.07
C THR A 369 -16.44 30.89 11.52
N ALA A 370 -16.38 30.74 10.20
CA ALA A 370 -16.28 29.40 9.60
C ALA A 370 -14.88 28.84 9.85
N GLY A 371 -14.79 27.52 9.99
CA GLY A 371 -13.51 26.83 10.05
C GLY A 371 -12.75 26.88 8.72
N ARG A 372 -11.61 26.22 8.69
CA ARG A 372 -10.78 26.05 7.49
C ARG A 372 -11.00 24.67 6.90
N ALA A 373 -11.05 24.58 5.57
CA ALA A 373 -11.07 23.28 4.92
C ALA A 373 -9.74 22.55 5.14
N GLY A 374 -9.84 21.23 5.29
CA GLY A 374 -8.71 20.34 5.37
C GLY A 374 -7.90 20.33 4.07
N ARG A 375 -6.61 20.03 4.18
CA ARG A 375 -5.75 19.84 3.00
C ARG A 375 -5.91 18.41 2.48
N ASN A 376 -5.85 18.23 1.17
CA ASN A 376 -5.72 16.91 0.56
C ASN A 376 -4.39 16.26 0.97
N GLY A 377 -4.36 14.94 1.00
CA GLY A 377 -3.15 14.17 1.21
C GLY A 377 -2.15 14.31 0.06
N ALA A 378 -0.92 13.87 0.32
CA ALA A 378 0.09 13.78 -0.74
C ALA A 378 -0.17 12.54 -1.63
N PRO A 379 0.09 12.62 -2.95
CA PRO A 379 -0.02 11.47 -3.84
C PRO A 379 1.07 10.44 -3.53
N GLY A 380 0.75 9.16 -3.79
CA GLY A 380 1.72 8.08 -3.80
C GLY A 380 2.63 8.14 -5.03
N ARG A 381 3.69 7.31 -5.06
CA ARG A 381 4.59 7.19 -6.21
C ARG A 381 4.43 5.84 -6.89
N ALA A 382 4.26 5.86 -8.21
CA ALA A 382 4.37 4.64 -9.02
C ALA A 382 5.80 4.08 -8.91
N ARG A 383 5.94 2.76 -9.12
CA ARG A 383 7.26 2.11 -9.19
C ARG A 383 7.42 1.34 -10.50
N PRO A 384 8.64 1.28 -11.06
CA PRO A 384 8.90 0.51 -12.26
C PRO A 384 8.50 -0.95 -12.13
N ALA A 385 8.19 -1.57 -13.26
CA ALA A 385 7.95 -3.01 -13.34
C ALA A 385 9.21 -3.82 -12.96
N PRO A 386 9.06 -5.06 -12.46
CA PRO A 386 10.17 -6.00 -12.41
C PRO A 386 10.83 -6.14 -13.79
N ARG A 387 12.16 -6.12 -13.85
CA ARG A 387 12.88 -6.47 -15.08
C ARG A 387 12.98 -7.99 -15.18
N ILE A 388 12.51 -8.54 -16.31
CA ILE A 388 12.62 -9.97 -16.61
C ILE A 388 13.78 -10.16 -17.58
N PHE A 389 14.64 -11.12 -17.27
CA PHE A 389 15.75 -11.57 -18.10
C PHE A 389 15.49 -13.00 -18.56
N VAL A 390 15.66 -13.25 -19.84
CA VAL A 390 15.57 -14.58 -20.44
C VAL A 390 16.94 -14.95 -20.98
N ASN A 391 17.55 -16.00 -20.43
CA ASN A 391 18.95 -16.38 -20.69
C ASN A 391 19.88 -15.16 -20.59
N GLU A 392 19.73 -14.40 -19.51
CA GLU A 392 20.49 -13.17 -19.19
C GLU A 392 20.30 -11.98 -20.14
N VAL A 393 19.39 -12.10 -21.11
CA VAL A 393 18.99 -11.01 -21.99
C VAL A 393 17.72 -10.35 -21.45
N PRO A 394 17.71 -9.02 -21.23
CA PRO A 394 16.52 -8.33 -20.74
C PRO A 394 15.39 -8.41 -21.77
N VAL A 395 14.18 -8.70 -21.29
CA VAL A 395 12.94 -8.64 -22.07
C VAL A 395 12.25 -7.30 -21.82
N CYS A 396 11.91 -6.59 -22.88
CA CYS A 396 11.20 -5.32 -22.81
C CYS A 396 9.69 -5.49 -23.03
N GLY A 397 8.89 -4.92 -22.12
CA GLY A 397 7.42 -4.85 -22.23
C GLY A 397 6.70 -6.22 -22.18
N ASP A 398 5.48 -6.26 -22.75
CA ASP A 398 4.65 -7.46 -22.96
C ASP A 398 5.21 -8.34 -24.11
N GLY A 399 6.51 -8.59 -24.13
CA GLY A 399 7.25 -9.16 -25.25
C GLY A 399 7.44 -10.69 -25.20
N ILE A 400 7.46 -11.31 -26.38
CA ILE A 400 8.05 -12.64 -26.59
C ILE A 400 9.57 -12.48 -26.66
N ALA A 401 10.34 -13.29 -25.94
CA ALA A 401 11.79 -13.29 -26.07
C ALA A 401 12.17 -13.67 -27.51
N ARG A 402 12.91 -12.81 -28.22
CA ARG A 402 13.37 -13.09 -29.59
C ARG A 402 14.86 -13.39 -29.57
N SER A 403 15.27 -14.38 -30.35
CA SER A 403 16.69 -14.71 -30.58
C SER A 403 17.47 -13.49 -31.08
N GLU A 404 18.74 -13.35 -30.67
CA GLU A 404 19.64 -12.26 -31.03
C GLU A 404 19.52 -11.85 -32.52
N GLY A 405 19.20 -10.58 -32.79
CA GLY A 405 19.12 -10.03 -34.15
C GLY A 405 18.03 -8.99 -34.41
N SER A 406 17.08 -8.77 -33.50
CA SER A 406 16.05 -7.72 -33.66
C SER A 406 16.41 -6.45 -32.87
N ASN A 407 16.92 -5.44 -33.58
CA ASN A 407 17.16 -4.10 -33.04
C ASN A 407 15.84 -3.41 -32.65
N VAL A 408 15.53 -3.32 -31.35
CA VAL A 408 14.74 -2.22 -30.77
C VAL A 408 15.18 -2.05 -29.31
N ASN A 409 15.54 -0.83 -28.90
CA ASN A 409 15.34 -0.28 -27.54
C ASN A 409 15.86 1.18 -27.49
N GLN A 410 14.95 2.17 -27.55
CA GLN A 410 15.27 3.58 -27.26
C GLN A 410 14.18 4.31 -26.46
N GLU A 411 12.96 3.77 -26.29
CA GLU A 411 11.87 4.53 -25.67
C GLU A 411 11.77 4.37 -24.13
N GLU A 412 12.22 3.26 -23.54
CA GLU A 412 12.19 3.11 -22.06
C GLU A 412 13.37 3.79 -21.35
N ASP A 413 14.54 3.91 -21.98
CA ASP A 413 15.69 4.61 -21.40
C ASP A 413 15.42 6.11 -21.22
N ALA A 414 14.53 6.69 -22.04
CA ALA A 414 14.12 8.09 -21.96
C ALA A 414 13.29 8.44 -20.71
N ILE A 415 12.69 7.45 -20.04
CA ILE A 415 11.97 7.65 -18.77
C ILE A 415 12.96 7.75 -17.60
N TYR A 416 14.07 7.02 -17.66
CA TYR A 416 15.11 7.03 -16.61
C TYR A 416 16.02 8.25 -16.68
N GLU A 417 16.20 8.88 -17.84
CA GLU A 417 16.93 10.16 -17.93
C GLU A 417 16.13 11.38 -17.40
N ARG A 418 14.84 11.20 -17.06
CA ARG A 418 13.95 12.29 -16.60
C ARG A 418 13.54 12.20 -15.13
N LEU A 419 13.99 11.16 -14.41
CA LEU A 419 13.85 10.99 -12.96
C LEU A 419 15.19 11.22 -12.29
#